data_AF-A0A661GMC5-F1
#
_entry.id   AF-A0A661GMC5-F1
#
_cell.length_a   1.000
_cell.length_b   1.000
_cell.length_c   1.000
_cell.angle_alpha   90.00
_cell.angle_beta   90.00
_cell.angle_gamma   90.00
#
_symmetry.space_group_name_H-M   'P 1'
#
loop_
_entity.id
_entity.type
_entity.pdbx_description
1 polymer ?
#
loop_
_entity_poly.entity_id
_entity_poly.type
_entity_poly.pdbx_seq_one_letter_code
_entity_poly.pdbx_strand_id
1 'polypeptide(L)'
;MLPGGDVVDAALVTHTAGSSQHTAAVKVPVEPAAVYAAMIRIITAEDGGVEIISRNDKALMVEIERDGARLTGQVTKLDARQSLLYIWADAGLSDQTGRSLAISSIGGICDELGVSYEEVTY
;
A
#
# COMPACT_ATOMS: atom_id res chain seq x y z
N MET A 1 -26.66 -18.44 6.61
CA MET A 1 -25.60 -18.94 7.51
C MET A 1 -24.41 -19.28 6.64
N LEU A 2 -23.42 -18.40 6.55
CA LEU A 2 -22.13 -18.75 5.95
C LEU A 2 -21.24 -19.24 7.09
N PRO A 3 -20.70 -20.47 7.01
CA PRO A 3 -19.93 -21.07 8.09
C PRO A 3 -18.53 -20.45 8.15
N GLY A 4 -17.93 -20.55 9.33
CA GLY A 4 -16.70 -19.85 9.74
C GLY A 4 -15.53 -19.89 8.75
N GLY A 5 -14.86 -18.75 8.71
CA GLY A 5 -13.42 -18.67 8.51
C GLY A 5 -12.95 -17.58 9.46
N ASP A 6 -12.14 -17.94 10.47
CA ASP A 6 -11.43 -16.96 11.27
C ASP A 6 -10.69 -16.01 10.31
N VAL A 7 -10.82 -14.70 10.51
CA VAL A 7 -10.05 -13.71 9.73
C VAL A 7 -8.60 -13.79 10.23
N VAL A 8 -7.76 -14.59 9.57
CA VAL A 8 -6.39 -14.90 10.05
C VAL A 8 -5.34 -13.85 9.63
N ASP A 9 -5.64 -12.95 8.70
CA ASP A 9 -4.71 -11.88 8.30
C ASP A 9 -5.47 -10.61 7.88
N ALA A 10 -6.03 -9.90 8.85
CA ALA A 10 -6.55 -8.55 8.62
C ALA A 10 -5.38 -7.55 8.56
N ALA A 11 -5.31 -6.79 7.47
CA ALA A 11 -4.52 -5.58 7.40
C ALA A 11 -4.97 -4.57 8.45
N LEU A 12 -4.07 -4.05 9.29
CA LEU A 12 -4.39 -2.86 10.09
C LEU A 12 -3.83 -1.63 9.38
N VAL A 13 -4.68 -0.93 8.63
CA VAL A 13 -4.33 0.37 8.06
C VAL A 13 -4.20 1.39 9.19
N THR A 14 -2.99 1.57 9.70
CA THR A 14 -2.71 2.61 10.70
C THR A 14 -2.43 3.92 9.97
N HIS A 15 -3.26 4.92 10.26
CA HIS A 15 -3.14 6.26 9.71
C HIS A 15 -2.49 7.20 10.72
N THR A 16 -1.47 7.92 10.29
CA THR A 16 -0.91 9.05 11.02
C THR A 16 -0.84 10.25 10.08
N ALA A 17 -1.49 11.35 10.46
CA ALA A 17 -1.25 12.64 9.83
C ALA A 17 -0.07 13.32 10.52
N GLY A 18 0.99 13.60 9.77
CA GLY A 18 2.16 14.33 10.24
C GLY A 18 2.90 14.90 9.05
N SER A 19 3.40 16.14 9.16
CA SER A 19 4.21 16.81 8.12
C SER A 19 3.64 16.66 6.69
N SER A 20 2.31 16.80 6.53
CA SER A 20 1.62 16.70 5.24
C SER A 20 1.68 15.34 4.54
N GLN A 21 1.80 14.23 5.29
CA GLN A 21 1.74 12.87 4.75
C GLN A 21 0.70 11.99 5.46
N HIS A 22 0.20 11.02 4.71
CA HIS A 22 -0.69 9.95 5.17
C HIS A 22 -0.02 8.61 4.93
N THR A 23 -0.02 7.78 5.98
CA THR A 23 0.54 6.42 5.90
C THR A 23 -0.59 5.41 5.96
N ALA A 24 -0.48 4.35 5.19
CA ALA A 24 -1.26 3.14 5.30
C ALA A 24 -0.29 1.95 5.41
N ALA A 25 -0.61 0.98 6.25
CA ALA A 25 0.23 -0.20 6.47
C ALA A 25 -0.62 -1.47 6.48
N VAL A 26 -0.06 -2.59 6.03
CA VAL A 26 -0.72 -3.91 6.06
C VAL A 26 0.30 -5.02 6.25
N LYS A 27 -0.01 -5.95 7.15
CA LYS A 27 0.64 -7.25 7.18
C LYS A 27 0.02 -8.15 6.13
N VAL A 28 0.83 -8.68 5.21
CA VAL A 28 0.38 -9.52 4.09
C VAL A 28 1.00 -10.92 4.26
N PRO A 29 0.21 -12.00 4.23
CA PRO A 29 0.71 -13.39 4.28
C PRO A 29 1.22 -13.87 2.91
N VAL A 30 2.02 -13.01 2.26
CA VAL A 30 2.65 -13.27 0.97
C VAL A 30 4.13 -12.89 1.08
N GLU A 31 5.00 -13.59 0.36
CA GLU A 31 6.42 -13.30 0.35
C GLU A 31 6.75 -11.89 -0.22
N PRO A 32 7.82 -11.22 0.25
CA PRO A 32 8.08 -9.82 -0.08
C PRO A 32 8.24 -9.52 -1.57
N ALA A 33 8.82 -10.44 -2.34
CA ALA A 33 9.03 -10.26 -3.77
C ALA A 33 7.71 -10.21 -4.55
N ALA A 34 6.75 -11.08 -4.19
CA ALA A 34 5.43 -11.10 -4.81
C ALA A 34 4.61 -9.85 -4.44
N VAL A 35 4.67 -9.42 -3.16
CA VAL A 35 4.02 -8.17 -2.72
C VAL A 35 4.61 -6.95 -3.45
N TYR A 36 5.94 -6.88 -3.58
CA TYR A 36 6.61 -5.77 -4.27
C TYR A 36 6.25 -5.74 -5.76
N ALA A 37 6.18 -6.91 -6.42
CA ALA A 37 5.79 -6.98 -7.82
C ALA A 37 4.33 -6.54 -8.04
N ALA A 38 3.41 -6.91 -7.17
CA ALA A 38 2.01 -6.44 -7.19
C ALA A 38 1.94 -4.92 -6.93
N MET A 39 2.65 -4.44 -5.90
CA MET A 39 2.74 -3.01 -5.59
C MET A 39 3.16 -2.18 -6.79
N ILE A 40 4.24 -2.56 -7.49
CA ILE A 40 4.70 -1.87 -8.70
C ILE A 40 3.56 -1.82 -9.73
N ARG A 41 2.91 -2.94 -10.06
CA ARG A 41 1.86 -2.98 -11.07
C ARG A 41 0.68 -2.07 -10.73
N ILE A 42 0.23 -2.07 -9.47
CA ILE A 42 -0.92 -1.27 -9.03
C ILE A 42 -0.58 0.23 -9.01
N ILE A 43 0.54 0.61 -8.40
CA ILE A 43 0.84 2.03 -8.24
C ILE A 43 1.35 2.67 -9.53
N THR A 44 1.89 1.89 -10.48
CA THR A 44 2.33 2.40 -11.79
C THR A 44 1.37 2.09 -12.93
N ALA A 45 0.15 1.60 -12.66
CA ALA A 45 -0.84 1.34 -13.72
C ALA A 45 -1.15 2.62 -14.53
N GLU A 46 -1.27 2.47 -15.86
CA GLU A 46 -1.08 3.52 -16.88
C GLU A 46 -2.18 4.59 -17.01
N ASP A 47 -3.19 4.62 -16.16
CA ASP A 47 -4.40 5.45 -16.40
C ASP A 47 -4.23 6.96 -16.15
N GLY A 48 -3.02 7.46 -15.90
CA GLY A 48 -2.78 8.90 -15.85
C GLY A 48 -1.46 9.28 -15.19
N GLY A 49 -0.57 9.91 -15.97
CA GLY A 49 0.46 10.82 -15.46
C GLY A 49 1.34 10.31 -14.32
N VAL A 50 1.64 9.00 -14.28
CA VAL A 50 2.54 8.44 -13.25
C VAL A 50 4.00 8.59 -13.69
N GLU A 51 4.77 9.32 -12.91
CA GLU A 51 6.23 9.41 -13.04
C GLU A 51 6.91 8.61 -11.93
N ILE A 52 7.86 7.73 -12.28
CA ILE A 52 8.70 7.06 -11.27
C ILE A 52 9.82 8.02 -10.87
N ILE A 53 9.77 8.54 -9.65
CA ILE A 53 10.79 9.44 -9.10
C ILE A 53 12.02 8.63 -8.67
N SER A 54 11.79 7.51 -7.99
CA SER A 54 12.86 6.67 -7.44
C SER A 54 12.42 5.22 -7.35
N ARG A 55 13.36 4.30 -7.58
CA ARG A 55 13.13 2.86 -7.44
C ARG A 55 14.37 2.19 -6.87
N ASN A 56 14.16 1.43 -5.80
CA ASN A 56 15.20 0.65 -5.13
C ASN A 56 14.71 -0.78 -4.92
N ASP A 57 14.98 -1.64 -5.91
CA ASP A 57 14.58 -3.05 -5.87
C ASP A 57 15.26 -3.84 -4.74
N LYS A 58 16.43 -3.41 -4.27
CA LYS A 58 17.10 -4.05 -3.12
C LYS A 58 16.39 -3.76 -1.82
N ALA A 59 15.85 -2.55 -1.68
CA ALA A 59 15.06 -2.14 -0.52
C ALA A 59 13.56 -2.42 -0.69
N LEU A 60 13.14 -2.99 -1.83
CA LEU A 60 11.75 -3.21 -2.22
C LEU A 60 10.91 -1.94 -2.04
N MET A 61 11.44 -0.83 -2.56
CA MET A 61 10.86 0.50 -2.41
C MET A 61 10.75 1.18 -3.77
N VAL A 62 9.63 1.88 -3.98
CA VAL A 62 9.39 2.71 -5.15
C VAL A 62 8.68 3.97 -4.72
N GLU A 63 8.98 5.05 -5.41
CA GLU A 63 8.42 6.36 -5.21
C GLU A 63 7.98 6.91 -6.56
N ILE A 64 6.75 7.39 -6.61
CA ILE A 64 6.12 7.91 -7.81
C ILE A 64 5.50 9.29 -7.54
N GLU A 65 5.31 10.05 -8.60
CA GLU A 65 4.38 11.17 -8.64
C GLU A 65 3.14 10.75 -9.42
N ARG A 66 1.95 11.04 -8.90
CA ARG A 66 0.67 10.87 -9.60
C ARG A 66 -0.18 12.10 -9.33
N ASP A 67 -0.61 12.78 -10.38
CA ASP A 67 -1.46 13.98 -10.30
C ASP A 67 -0.90 15.07 -9.36
N GLY A 68 0.43 15.22 -9.31
CA GLY A 68 1.13 16.18 -8.44
C GLY A 68 1.19 15.79 -6.96
N ALA A 69 0.77 14.57 -6.61
CA ALA A 69 0.95 13.98 -5.28
C ALA A 69 2.05 12.91 -5.32
N ARG A 70 2.92 12.92 -4.31
CA ARG A 70 3.97 11.90 -4.16
C ARG A 70 3.41 10.70 -3.42
N LEU A 71 3.72 9.51 -3.94
CA LEU A 71 3.38 8.23 -3.33
C LEU A 71 4.65 7.39 -3.20
N THR A 72 4.94 6.93 -1.99
CA THR A 72 6.04 5.99 -1.72
C THR A 72 5.45 4.68 -1.26
N GLY A 73 5.87 3.58 -1.88
CA GLY A 73 5.55 2.23 -1.45
C GLY A 73 6.80 1.48 -1.01
N GLN A 74 6.72 0.74 0.09
CA GLN A 74 7.80 -0.11 0.56
C GLN A 74 7.28 -1.44 1.09
N VAL A 75 7.99 -2.52 0.76
CA VAL A 75 7.74 -3.84 1.32
C VAL A 75 8.89 -4.26 2.23
N THR A 76 8.58 -4.52 3.49
CA THR A 76 9.52 -5.05 4.47
C THR A 76 9.27 -6.53 4.70
N LYS A 77 10.34 -7.33 4.72
CA LYS A 77 10.27 -8.74 5.07
C LYS A 77 10.02 -8.92 6.57
N LEU A 78 8.96 -9.63 6.94
CA LEU A 78 8.78 -10.12 8.32
C LEU A 78 9.36 -11.54 8.45
N ASP A 79 8.99 -12.44 7.53
CA ASP A 79 9.55 -13.79 7.42
C ASP A 79 9.57 -14.28 5.95
N ALA A 80 9.72 -15.59 5.72
CA ALA A 80 9.78 -16.16 4.36
C ALA A 80 8.43 -16.11 3.59
N ARG A 81 7.30 -15.94 4.27
CA ARG A 81 5.94 -15.96 3.73
C ARG A 81 5.10 -14.76 4.20
N GLN A 82 5.65 -13.86 4.99
CA GLN A 82 4.97 -12.69 5.52
C GLN A 82 5.74 -11.42 5.24
N SER A 83 4.99 -10.40 4.86
CA SER A 83 5.49 -9.07 4.53
C SER A 83 4.74 -8.00 5.29
N LEU A 84 5.38 -6.86 5.44
CA LEU A 84 4.76 -5.62 5.88
C LEU A 84 4.85 -4.62 4.74
N LEU A 85 3.70 -4.25 4.18
CA LEU A 85 3.58 -3.27 3.11
C LEU A 85 3.21 -1.92 3.74
N TYR A 86 3.93 -0.89 3.32
CA TYR A 86 3.66 0.50 3.65
C TYR A 86 3.40 1.29 2.38
N ILE A 87 2.40 2.16 2.42
CA ILE A 87 2.15 3.18 1.42
C ILE A 87 2.09 4.54 2.14
N TRP A 88 2.94 5.47 1.72
CA TRP A 88 2.90 6.87 2.12
C TRP A 88 2.41 7.71 0.95
N ALA A 89 1.45 8.59 1.20
CA ALA A 89 0.96 9.54 0.23
C ALA A 89 1.04 10.96 0.81
N ASP A 90 1.54 11.91 0.03
CA ASP A 90 1.44 13.32 0.40
C ASP A 90 -0.04 13.73 0.48
N ALA A 91 -0.36 14.64 1.39
CA ALA A 91 -1.70 15.20 1.57
C ALA A 91 -2.21 15.91 0.31
N GLY A 92 -1.32 16.33 -0.61
CA GLY A 92 -1.69 17.05 -1.82
C GLY A 92 -2.28 18.44 -1.53
N LEU A 93 -3.12 18.94 -2.44
CA LEU A 93 -3.84 20.22 -2.27
C LEU A 93 -5.02 20.11 -1.29
N SER A 94 -5.44 18.89 -0.92
CA SER A 94 -6.47 18.63 0.09
C SER A 94 -6.23 17.30 0.80
N ASP A 95 -6.20 17.28 2.14
CA ASP A 95 -5.86 16.12 2.98
C ASP A 95 -6.63 14.82 2.65
N GLN A 96 -7.81 14.91 2.03
CA GLN A 96 -8.60 13.75 1.63
C GLN A 96 -7.98 12.96 0.47
N THR A 97 -7.15 13.59 -0.35
CA THR A 97 -6.55 12.96 -1.54
C THR A 97 -5.49 11.94 -1.14
N GLY A 98 -4.54 12.32 -0.28
CA GLY A 98 -3.47 11.42 0.13
C GLY A 98 -3.96 10.24 0.97
N ARG A 99 -4.91 10.44 1.89
CA ARG A 99 -5.54 9.33 2.63
C ARG A 99 -6.18 8.33 1.67
N SER A 100 -7.03 8.81 0.76
CA SER A 100 -7.75 7.95 -0.16
C SER A 100 -6.79 7.20 -1.08
N LEU A 101 -5.72 7.87 -1.54
CA LEU A 101 -4.70 7.28 -2.40
C LEU A 101 -3.93 6.16 -1.69
N ALA A 102 -3.51 6.36 -0.44
CA ALA A 102 -2.81 5.33 0.32
C ALA A 102 -3.68 4.09 0.59
N ILE A 103 -4.94 4.30 0.99
CA ILE A 103 -5.89 3.21 1.28
C ILE A 103 -6.25 2.43 0.01
N SER A 104 -6.64 3.13 -1.07
CA SER A 104 -6.99 2.49 -2.35
C SER A 104 -5.81 1.73 -2.97
N SER A 105 -4.58 2.23 -2.82
CA SER A 105 -3.38 1.52 -3.27
C SER A 105 -3.19 0.20 -2.54
N ILE A 106 -3.31 0.20 -1.20
CA ILE A 106 -3.25 -1.05 -0.42
C ILE A 106 -4.39 -1.99 -0.82
N GLY A 107 -5.61 -1.47 -0.97
CA GLY A 107 -6.77 -2.26 -1.39
C GLY A 107 -6.53 -2.97 -2.72
N GLY A 108 -6.09 -2.23 -3.74
CA GLY A 108 -5.76 -2.80 -5.06
C GLY A 108 -4.65 -3.85 -5.01
N ILE A 109 -3.63 -3.65 -4.16
CA ILE A 109 -2.53 -4.63 -3.99
C ILE A 109 -3.05 -5.90 -3.29
N CYS A 110 -3.86 -5.75 -2.25
CA CYS A 110 -4.47 -6.88 -1.54
C CYS A 110 -5.42 -7.68 -2.45
N ASP A 111 -6.25 -6.98 -3.22
CA ASP A 111 -7.17 -7.60 -4.19
C ASP A 111 -6.41 -8.37 -5.27
N GLU A 112 -5.31 -7.81 -5.80
CA GLU A 112 -4.45 -8.50 -6.77
C GLU A 112 -3.80 -9.76 -6.19
N LEU A 113 -3.43 -9.72 -4.90
CA LEU A 113 -2.83 -10.84 -4.20
C LEU A 113 -3.85 -11.86 -3.67
N GLY A 114 -5.16 -11.59 -3.80
CA GLY A 114 -6.22 -12.43 -3.24
C GLY A 114 -6.25 -12.45 -1.71
N VAL A 115 -5.81 -11.36 -1.07
CA VAL A 115 -5.73 -11.21 0.39
C VAL A 115 -6.90 -10.36 0.87
N SER A 116 -7.72 -10.91 1.78
CA SER A 116 -8.78 -10.14 2.43
C SER A 116 -8.20 -9.13 3.43
N TYR A 117 -8.83 -7.97 3.57
CA TYR A 117 -8.40 -6.91 4.49
C TYR A 117 -9.60 -6.18 5.12
N GLU A 118 -9.37 -5.50 6.24
CA GLU A 118 -10.37 -4.66 6.94
C GLU A 118 -9.78 -3.26 7.16
N GLU A 119 -10.52 -2.21 6.83
CA GLU A 119 -10.10 -0.84 7.16
C GLU A 119 -10.48 -0.53 8.62
N VAL A 120 -9.49 -0.18 9.45
CA VAL A 120 -9.71 0.26 10.83
C VAL A 120 -9.36 1.73 10.93
N THR A 121 -10.36 2.58 11.21
CA THR A 121 -10.16 4.01 11.44
C THR A 121 -10.14 4.30 12.95
N TYR A 122 -9.13 5.01 13.43
CA TYR A 122 -9.06 5.52 14.81
C TYR A 122 -9.42 7.00 14.88
#